data_AF-A0A925DTC1-F1
#
_entry.id   AF-A0A925DTC1-F1
#
_cell.length_a   1.000
_cell.length_b   1.000
_cell.length_c   1.000
_cell.angle_alpha   90.00
_cell.angle_beta   90.00
_cell.angle_gamma   90.00
#
_symmetry.space_group_name_H-M   'P 1'
#
loop_
_entity.id
_entity.type
_entity.pdbx_description
1 polymer ?
#
loop_
_entity_poly.entity_id
_entity_poly.type
_entity_poly.pdbx_seq_one_letter_code
_entity_poly.pdbx_strand_id
1 'polypeptide(L)'
;MKNGLVRFEFYLQKLEDLMRQAGKEEDAAVWLFKNDARTPLFMLEALSRLYAALHNKKKFTRLKDQFKQLEDAIGAIDHYDSYAQMFLAHPTIPVPVREYMQRQRSEKIQYLNDLLIKNEWVGENTNRFKKIRAKLKEADWLQPKEEAKAVIAFYEEEIDDIKKFVKAARGVLTHMENQVHELRRSLRWLSIYPQALQGMVQLTDGGESEKDTQKYRVPEIINSPYNVMPDADYNTWFVMLETNYYYALSWMIAETGKLKDEGLEIFAVTEALQQTEDLSYDLAYVKSFEVLGLEKNKMNSLLAVASQIITVFIKEQNLDMLVYGLAHTQKTKSE
;
A
#
# COMPACT_ATOMS: atom_id res chain seq x y z
N MET A 1 -24.23 16.02 2.32
CA MET A 1 -23.97 14.57 2.15
C MET A 1 -22.83 14.17 3.08
N LYS A 2 -22.87 12.97 3.66
CA LYS A 2 -21.78 12.44 4.50
C LYS A 2 -20.82 11.64 3.61
N ASN A 3 -20.00 12.34 2.82
CA ASN A 3 -19.21 11.71 1.74
C ASN A 3 -18.30 10.61 2.28
N GLY A 4 -17.67 10.80 3.44
CA GLY A 4 -16.85 9.77 4.08
C GLY A 4 -17.60 8.47 4.39
N LEU A 5 -18.84 8.54 4.90
CA LEU A 5 -19.64 7.34 5.15
C LEU A 5 -19.91 6.57 3.84
N VAL A 6 -20.22 7.28 2.76
CA VAL A 6 -20.50 6.68 1.45
C VAL A 6 -19.26 5.98 0.89
N ARG A 7 -18.07 6.59 1.03
CA ARG A 7 -16.78 5.99 0.63
C ARG A 7 -16.49 4.68 1.38
N PHE A 8 -16.72 4.66 2.69
CA PHE A 8 -16.58 3.42 3.47
C PHE A 8 -17.58 2.36 3.01
N GLU A 9 -18.84 2.74 2.81
CA GLU A 9 -19.89 1.80 2.39
C GLU A 9 -19.56 1.16 1.04
N PHE A 10 -19.03 1.93 0.08
CA PHE A 10 -18.61 1.42 -1.22
C PHE A 10 -17.62 0.25 -1.10
N TYR A 11 -16.54 0.43 -0.33
CA TYR A 11 -15.54 -0.63 -0.16
C TYR A 11 -15.98 -1.74 0.78
N LEU A 12 -16.81 -1.44 1.78
CA LEU A 12 -17.42 -2.46 2.64
C LEU A 12 -18.32 -3.39 1.85
N GLN A 13 -19.13 -2.85 0.94
CA GLN A 13 -20.00 -3.66 0.09
C GLN A 13 -19.18 -4.60 -0.81
N LYS A 14 -18.13 -4.08 -1.46
CA LYS A 14 -17.19 -4.91 -2.24
C LYS A 14 -16.58 -6.03 -1.41
N LEU A 15 -16.07 -5.71 -0.21
CA LEU A 15 -15.47 -6.71 0.67
C LEU A 15 -16.50 -7.73 1.19
N GLU A 16 -17.71 -7.30 1.52
CA GLU A 16 -18.78 -8.18 1.99
C GLU A 16 -19.25 -9.15 0.91
N ASP A 17 -19.32 -8.69 -0.34
CA ASP A 17 -19.65 -9.56 -1.49
C ASP A 17 -18.57 -10.61 -1.74
N LEU A 18 -17.29 -10.27 -1.56
CA LEU A 18 -16.18 -11.23 -1.62
C LEU A 18 -16.23 -12.22 -0.44
N MET A 19 -16.43 -11.75 0.79
CA MET A 19 -16.54 -12.62 1.97
C MET A 19 -17.72 -13.58 1.88
N ARG A 20 -18.86 -13.14 1.33
CA ARG A 20 -20.04 -13.99 1.11
C ARG A 20 -19.78 -15.08 0.08
N GLN A 21 -18.98 -14.82 -0.94
CA GLN A 21 -18.60 -15.83 -1.93
C GLN A 21 -17.57 -16.80 -1.33
N ALA A 22 -16.52 -16.27 -0.71
CA ALA A 22 -15.49 -17.06 -0.03
C ALA A 22 -16.08 -18.02 1.02
N GLY A 23 -17.11 -17.59 1.77
CA GLY A 23 -17.76 -18.43 2.77
C GLY A 23 -18.55 -19.63 2.21
N LYS A 24 -18.68 -19.76 0.88
CA LYS A 24 -19.28 -20.93 0.21
C LYS A 24 -18.26 -21.92 -0.33
N GLU A 25 -16.98 -21.55 -0.27
CA GLU A 25 -15.88 -22.31 -0.83
C GLU A 25 -15.29 -23.23 0.24
N GLU A 26 -14.59 -24.28 -0.19
CA GLU A 26 -13.91 -25.20 0.73
C GLU A 26 -12.81 -24.49 1.54
N ASP A 27 -12.09 -23.56 0.90
CA ASP A 27 -11.06 -22.74 1.53
C ASP A 27 -11.30 -21.25 1.22
N ALA A 28 -11.90 -20.56 2.19
CA ALA A 28 -12.22 -19.14 2.08
C ALA A 28 -10.97 -18.26 1.94
N ALA A 29 -9.88 -18.56 2.66
CA ALA A 29 -8.64 -17.80 2.59
C ALA A 29 -8.00 -17.87 1.19
N VAL A 30 -7.90 -19.07 0.62
CA VAL A 30 -7.38 -19.24 -0.75
C VAL A 30 -8.24 -18.52 -1.77
N TRP A 31 -9.57 -18.60 -1.63
CA TRP A 31 -10.48 -17.91 -2.53
C TRP A 31 -10.33 -16.40 -2.45
N LEU A 32 -10.27 -15.81 -1.25
CA LEU A 32 -10.09 -14.37 -1.06
C LEU A 32 -8.75 -13.86 -1.61
N PHE A 33 -7.68 -14.62 -1.40
CA PHE A 33 -6.36 -14.33 -1.96
C PHE A 33 -6.40 -14.25 -3.50
N LYS A 34 -7.09 -15.19 -4.15
CA LYS A 34 -7.20 -15.27 -5.61
C LYS A 34 -8.20 -14.28 -6.23
N ASN A 35 -9.11 -13.71 -5.44
CA ASN A 35 -10.20 -12.86 -5.91
C ASN A 35 -10.11 -11.41 -5.39
N ASP A 36 -8.88 -10.90 -5.29
CA ASP A 36 -8.59 -9.48 -5.02
C ASP A 36 -9.26 -8.90 -3.75
N ALA A 37 -9.41 -9.70 -2.70
CA ALA A 37 -9.94 -9.19 -1.42
C ALA A 37 -8.99 -8.18 -0.74
N ARG A 38 -7.69 -8.22 -1.10
CA ARG A 38 -6.67 -7.31 -0.58
C ARG A 38 -6.94 -5.86 -0.96
N THR A 39 -7.40 -5.58 -2.18
CA THR A 39 -7.67 -4.21 -2.65
C THR A 39 -8.72 -3.47 -1.80
N PRO A 40 -9.97 -3.96 -1.63
CA PRO A 40 -10.94 -3.25 -0.80
C PRO A 40 -10.52 -3.16 0.68
N LEU A 41 -9.80 -4.15 1.22
CA LEU A 41 -9.21 -4.06 2.56
C LEU A 41 -8.23 -2.90 2.68
N PHE A 42 -7.35 -2.76 1.69
CA PHE A 42 -6.35 -1.72 1.66
C PHE A 42 -6.97 -0.31 1.49
N MET A 43 -8.05 -0.19 0.71
CA MET A 43 -8.82 1.06 0.61
C MET A 43 -9.52 1.42 1.93
N LEU A 44 -10.05 0.43 2.66
CA LEU A 44 -10.65 0.63 3.97
C LEU A 44 -9.61 0.97 5.05
N GLU A 45 -8.40 0.40 4.98
CA GLU A 45 -7.25 0.81 5.79
C GLU A 45 -6.88 2.27 5.49
N ALA A 46 -6.77 2.64 4.21
CA ALA A 46 -6.44 4.00 3.79
C ALA A 46 -7.42 5.03 4.36
N LEU A 47 -8.73 4.79 4.17
CA LEU A 47 -9.78 5.64 4.72
C LEU A 47 -9.67 5.70 6.24
N SER A 48 -9.52 4.57 6.92
CA SER A 48 -9.41 4.56 8.39
C SER A 48 -8.17 5.28 8.89
N ARG A 49 -7.04 5.20 8.20
CA ARG A 49 -5.81 5.94 8.52
C ARG A 49 -6.04 7.44 8.38
N LEU A 50 -6.57 7.87 7.24
CA LEU A 50 -6.88 9.27 6.96
C LEU A 50 -7.86 9.81 7.99
N TYR A 51 -9.04 9.21 8.12
CA TYR A 51 -10.06 9.73 9.04
C TYR A 51 -9.61 9.68 10.51
N ALA A 52 -8.72 8.78 10.93
CA ALA A 52 -8.15 8.81 12.28
C ALA A 52 -7.31 10.07 12.56
N ALA A 53 -6.68 10.64 11.54
CA ALA A 53 -5.96 11.92 11.63
C ALA A 53 -6.94 13.10 11.60
N LEU A 54 -8.01 13.01 10.80
CA LEU A 54 -8.98 14.10 10.65
C LEU A 54 -9.92 14.26 11.86
N HIS A 55 -10.53 13.16 12.34
CA HIS A 55 -11.48 13.19 13.46
C HIS A 55 -11.72 11.79 14.08
N ASN A 56 -12.40 11.72 15.23
CA ASN A 56 -12.74 10.46 15.91
C ASN A 56 -11.58 9.43 16.00
N LYS A 57 -10.33 9.89 16.22
CA LYS A 57 -9.07 9.10 16.17
C LYS A 57 -9.21 7.67 16.68
N LYS A 58 -9.66 7.50 17.93
CA LYS A 58 -9.82 6.18 18.57
C LYS A 58 -10.72 5.21 17.78
N LYS A 59 -11.80 5.72 17.16
CA LYS A 59 -12.74 4.91 16.38
C LYS A 59 -12.09 4.41 15.10
N PHE A 60 -11.48 5.31 14.34
CA PHE A 60 -10.88 4.97 13.06
C PHE A 60 -9.56 4.21 13.21
N THR A 61 -8.77 4.44 14.27
CA THR A 61 -7.60 3.57 14.58
C THR A 61 -8.05 2.12 14.77
N ARG A 62 -9.12 1.88 15.52
CA ARG A 62 -9.66 0.51 15.71
C ARG A 62 -10.16 -0.13 14.41
N LEU A 63 -10.73 0.66 13.50
CA LEU A 63 -11.14 0.16 12.18
C LEU A 63 -9.93 -0.14 11.30
N LYS A 64 -8.96 0.76 11.27
CA LYS A 64 -7.68 0.60 10.58
C LYS A 64 -7.02 -0.71 10.99
N ASP A 65 -6.87 -0.95 12.29
CA ASP A 65 -6.20 -2.17 12.80
C ASP A 65 -6.94 -3.44 12.38
N GLN A 66 -8.28 -3.39 12.28
CA GLN A 66 -9.08 -4.54 11.82
C GLN A 66 -8.88 -4.84 10.34
N PHE A 67 -8.89 -3.82 9.48
CA PHE A 67 -8.67 -4.02 8.04
C PHE A 67 -7.22 -4.39 7.75
N LYS A 68 -6.27 -3.72 8.43
CA LYS A 68 -4.85 -4.01 8.34
C LYS A 68 -4.53 -5.46 8.72
N GLN A 69 -5.16 -5.99 9.77
CA GLN A 69 -4.92 -7.38 10.17
C GLN A 69 -5.27 -8.38 9.06
N LEU A 70 -6.37 -8.15 8.33
CA LEU A 70 -6.74 -9.00 7.19
C LEU A 70 -5.85 -8.72 5.96
N GLU A 71 -5.53 -7.46 5.68
CA GLU A 71 -4.65 -7.08 4.57
C GLU A 71 -3.26 -7.70 4.73
N ASP A 72 -2.67 -7.58 5.91
CA ASP A 72 -1.37 -8.17 6.25
C ASP A 72 -1.42 -9.70 6.17
N ALA A 73 -2.52 -10.34 6.61
CA ALA A 73 -2.67 -11.80 6.52
C ALA A 73 -2.72 -12.29 5.06
N ILE A 74 -3.44 -11.60 4.18
CA ILE A 74 -3.44 -11.91 2.73
C ILE A 74 -2.06 -11.58 2.12
N GLY A 75 -1.46 -10.46 2.50
CA GLY A 75 -0.12 -10.06 2.06
C GLY A 75 0.97 -11.07 2.45
N ALA A 76 0.83 -11.75 3.58
CA ALA A 76 1.72 -12.82 3.99
C ALA A 76 1.56 -14.08 3.11
N ILE A 77 0.33 -14.43 2.72
CA ILE A 77 0.08 -15.52 1.75
C ILE A 77 0.75 -15.18 0.42
N ASP A 78 0.52 -13.97 -0.09
CA ASP A 78 1.09 -13.45 -1.34
C ASP A 78 2.63 -13.51 -1.35
N HIS A 79 3.26 -13.09 -0.26
CA HIS A 79 4.71 -13.16 -0.07
C HIS A 79 5.25 -14.59 -0.23
N TYR A 80 4.75 -15.54 0.55
CA TYR A 80 5.26 -16.92 0.51
C TYR A 80 4.83 -17.68 -0.75
N ASP A 81 3.65 -17.40 -1.31
CA ASP A 81 3.21 -17.98 -2.59
C ASP A 81 4.10 -17.52 -3.76
N SER A 82 4.40 -16.23 -3.83
CA SER A 82 5.28 -15.66 -4.87
C SER A 82 6.67 -16.28 -4.82
N TYR A 83 7.30 -16.35 -3.64
CA TYR A 83 8.63 -16.95 -3.49
C TYR A 83 8.61 -18.46 -3.69
N ALA A 84 7.56 -19.16 -3.26
CA ALA A 84 7.42 -20.60 -3.54
C ALA A 84 7.40 -20.86 -5.05
N GLN A 85 6.63 -20.09 -5.83
CA GLN A 85 6.56 -20.22 -7.29
C GLN A 85 7.89 -19.84 -7.96
N MET A 86 8.49 -18.71 -7.54
CA MET A 86 9.74 -18.22 -8.12
C MET A 86 10.90 -19.18 -7.86
N PHE A 87 11.04 -19.69 -6.63
CA PHE A 87 12.12 -20.62 -6.29
C PHE A 87 11.94 -22.00 -6.92
N LEU A 88 10.71 -22.44 -7.19
CA LEU A 88 10.48 -23.66 -7.97
C LEU A 88 11.10 -23.57 -9.37
N ALA A 89 11.09 -22.37 -9.98
CA ALA A 89 11.67 -22.12 -11.30
C ALA A 89 13.21 -21.96 -11.27
N HIS A 90 13.82 -21.79 -10.09
CA HIS A 90 15.24 -21.48 -9.95
C HIS A 90 16.05 -22.73 -9.56
N PRO A 91 16.85 -23.33 -10.47
CA PRO A 91 17.44 -24.65 -10.29
C PRO A 91 18.51 -24.72 -9.19
N THR A 92 19.11 -23.59 -8.83
CA THR A 92 20.14 -23.51 -7.76
C THR A 92 19.54 -23.44 -6.37
N ILE A 93 18.23 -23.18 -6.22
CA ILE A 93 17.60 -23.09 -4.90
C ILE A 93 17.45 -24.49 -4.30
N PRO A 94 18.00 -24.74 -3.10
CA PRO A 94 17.89 -26.04 -2.45
C PRO A 94 16.43 -26.48 -2.26
N VAL A 95 16.17 -27.80 -2.37
CA VAL A 95 14.85 -28.39 -2.10
C VAL A 95 14.30 -27.95 -0.72
N PRO A 96 15.08 -27.99 0.38
CA PRO A 96 14.55 -27.59 1.70
C PRO A 96 14.06 -26.14 1.74
N VAL A 97 14.73 -25.22 1.04
CA VAL A 97 14.32 -23.80 0.95
C VAL A 97 12.97 -23.66 0.23
N ARG A 98 12.75 -24.43 -0.84
CA ARG A 98 11.47 -24.45 -1.58
C ARG A 98 10.34 -25.02 -0.74
N GLU A 99 10.58 -26.14 -0.08
CA GLU A 99 9.62 -26.78 0.82
C GLU A 99 9.27 -25.89 2.02
N TYR A 100 10.23 -25.13 2.54
CA TYR A 100 9.99 -24.14 3.58
C TYR A 100 8.98 -23.06 3.12
N MET A 101 9.16 -22.48 1.93
CA MET A 101 8.24 -21.47 1.41
C MET A 101 6.82 -22.01 1.22
N GLN A 102 6.71 -23.24 0.68
CA GLN A 102 5.41 -23.91 0.53
C GLN A 102 4.72 -24.18 1.86
N ARG A 103 5.48 -24.60 2.89
CA ARG A 103 4.96 -24.81 4.24
C ARG A 103 4.50 -23.50 4.87
N GLN A 104 5.30 -22.44 4.79
CA GLN A 104 4.91 -21.12 5.33
C GLN A 104 3.65 -20.59 4.66
N ARG A 105 3.53 -20.72 3.33
CA ARG A 105 2.29 -20.38 2.60
C ARG A 105 1.07 -21.11 3.19
N SER A 106 1.16 -22.43 3.39
CA SER A 106 0.07 -23.21 3.98
C SER A 106 -0.27 -22.77 5.41
N GLU A 107 0.74 -22.46 6.22
CA GLU A 107 0.55 -21.90 7.57
C GLU A 107 -0.17 -20.54 7.52
N LYS A 108 0.16 -19.65 6.58
CA LYS A 108 -0.51 -18.33 6.45
C LYS A 108 -1.94 -18.46 5.94
N ILE A 109 -2.21 -19.42 5.06
CA ILE A 109 -3.58 -19.76 4.64
C ILE A 109 -4.41 -20.20 5.84
N GLN A 110 -3.90 -21.14 6.64
CA GLN A 110 -4.60 -21.60 7.85
C GLN A 110 -4.83 -20.46 8.83
N TYR A 111 -3.80 -19.63 9.07
CA TYR A 111 -3.92 -18.45 9.93
C TYR A 111 -5.04 -17.50 9.47
N LEU A 112 -5.15 -17.24 8.16
CA LEU A 112 -6.21 -16.40 7.64
C LEU A 112 -7.59 -17.05 7.82
N ASN A 113 -7.73 -18.36 7.57
CA ASN A 113 -9.00 -19.07 7.82
C ASN A 113 -9.43 -18.96 9.29
N ASP A 114 -8.51 -19.19 10.23
CA ASP A 114 -8.76 -19.05 11.66
C ASP A 114 -9.17 -17.61 12.01
N LEU A 115 -8.49 -16.63 11.43
CA LEU A 115 -8.75 -15.21 11.63
C LEU A 115 -10.15 -14.80 11.13
N LEU A 116 -10.57 -15.29 9.96
CA LEU A 116 -11.87 -15.00 9.35
C LEU A 116 -13.02 -15.50 10.24
N ILE A 117 -12.90 -16.72 10.76
CA ILE A 117 -13.90 -17.33 11.65
C ILE A 117 -13.91 -16.64 13.02
N LYS A 118 -12.74 -16.54 13.67
CA LYS A 118 -12.59 -15.96 15.01
C LYS A 118 -13.12 -14.53 15.09
N ASN A 119 -12.94 -13.76 14.01
CA ASN A 119 -13.38 -12.37 13.94
C ASN A 119 -14.75 -12.19 13.27
N GLU A 120 -15.53 -13.26 13.03
CA GLU A 120 -16.90 -13.19 12.52
C GLU A 120 -17.02 -12.53 11.12
N TRP A 121 -15.98 -12.67 10.29
CA TRP A 121 -16.01 -12.21 8.89
C TRP A 121 -16.76 -13.19 7.99
N VAL A 122 -16.65 -14.49 8.28
CA VAL A 122 -17.32 -15.61 7.60
C VAL A 122 -17.89 -16.60 8.64
N GLY A 123 -18.66 -17.60 8.19
CA GLY A 123 -19.24 -18.66 9.04
C GLY A 123 -20.67 -18.38 9.49
N GLU A 124 -21.15 -19.12 10.51
CA GLU A 124 -22.54 -19.05 10.97
C GLU A 124 -22.87 -17.73 11.70
N ASN A 125 -21.86 -17.08 12.28
CA ASN A 125 -22.02 -15.87 13.11
C ASN A 125 -21.48 -14.60 12.43
N THR A 126 -21.80 -14.37 11.15
CA THR A 126 -21.32 -13.18 10.40
C THR A 126 -21.95 -11.88 10.89
N ASN A 127 -21.29 -11.19 11.83
CA ASN A 127 -21.76 -9.91 12.38
C ASN A 127 -20.76 -8.76 12.21
N ARG A 128 -19.57 -9.02 11.66
CA ARG A 128 -18.49 -8.02 11.58
C ARG A 128 -18.89 -6.77 10.79
N PHE A 129 -19.45 -6.93 9.61
CA PHE A 129 -19.88 -5.80 8.76
C PHE A 129 -20.94 -4.94 9.44
N LYS A 130 -21.93 -5.57 10.09
CA LYS A 130 -22.95 -4.87 10.89
C LYS A 130 -22.31 -4.04 12.02
N LYS A 131 -21.35 -4.61 12.75
CA LYS A 131 -20.61 -3.91 13.83
C LYS A 131 -19.82 -2.71 13.28
N ILE A 132 -19.18 -2.85 12.12
CA ILE A 132 -18.44 -1.75 11.47
C ILE A 132 -19.39 -0.63 11.03
N ARG A 133 -20.47 -0.96 10.31
CA ARG A 133 -21.45 0.03 9.85
C ARG A 133 -22.11 0.79 11.01
N ALA A 134 -22.39 0.13 12.13
CA ALA A 134 -22.89 0.80 13.33
C ALA A 134 -21.91 1.89 13.83
N LYS A 135 -20.62 1.56 13.96
CA LYS A 135 -19.58 2.52 14.37
C LYS A 135 -19.47 3.70 13.40
N LEU A 136 -19.54 3.45 12.10
CA LEU A 136 -19.44 4.48 11.06
C LEU A 136 -20.64 5.44 11.07
N LYS A 137 -21.85 4.94 11.36
CA LYS A 137 -23.06 5.78 11.47
C LYS A 137 -22.96 6.79 12.62
N GLU A 138 -22.28 6.42 13.69
CA GLU A 138 -22.03 7.26 14.88
C GLU A 138 -20.83 8.21 14.70
N ALA A 139 -20.16 8.27 13.55
CA ALA A 139 -19.01 9.16 13.37
C ALA A 139 -19.46 10.59 13.04
N ASP A 140 -18.66 11.56 13.49
CA ASP A 140 -18.91 12.98 13.31
C ASP A 140 -18.32 13.42 11.96
N TRP A 141 -19.04 13.11 10.88
CA TRP A 141 -18.56 13.37 9.53
C TRP A 141 -18.47 14.87 9.23
N LEU A 142 -17.32 15.29 8.68
CA LEU A 142 -17.06 16.65 8.23
C LEU A 142 -17.94 17.04 7.03
N GLN A 143 -18.19 18.34 6.89
CA GLN A 143 -18.82 18.89 5.68
C GLN A 143 -17.84 18.85 4.50
N PRO A 144 -18.32 18.72 3.24
CA PRO A 144 -17.44 18.48 2.08
C PRO A 144 -16.24 19.43 1.93
N LYS A 145 -16.45 20.75 2.14
CA LYS A 145 -15.37 21.74 2.07
C LYS A 145 -14.32 21.56 3.17
N GLU A 146 -14.78 21.33 4.40
CA GLU A 146 -13.90 21.17 5.55
C GLU A 146 -13.17 19.84 5.52
N GLU A 147 -13.81 18.80 4.99
CA GLU A 147 -13.17 17.53 4.67
C GLU A 147 -12.03 17.73 3.65
N ALA A 148 -12.26 18.44 2.55
CA ALA A 148 -11.23 18.68 1.53
C ALA A 148 -10.02 19.47 2.06
N LYS A 149 -10.26 20.51 2.87
CA LYS A 149 -9.18 21.21 3.58
C LYS A 149 -8.40 20.29 4.52
N ALA A 150 -9.11 19.45 5.28
CA ALA A 150 -8.46 18.54 6.22
C ALA A 150 -7.65 17.45 5.51
N VAL A 151 -8.09 17.01 4.32
CA VAL A 151 -7.30 16.11 3.46
C VAL A 151 -6.03 16.80 2.96
N ILE A 152 -6.08 18.07 2.53
CA ILE A 152 -4.87 18.82 2.14
C ILE A 152 -3.88 18.90 3.30
N ALA A 153 -4.33 19.34 4.47
CA ALA A 153 -3.47 19.45 5.65
C ALA A 153 -2.84 18.10 6.02
N PHE A 154 -3.61 17.01 5.87
CA PHE A 154 -3.11 15.66 6.07
C PHE A 154 -2.04 15.25 5.04
N TYR A 155 -2.21 15.59 3.76
CA TYR A 155 -1.16 15.39 2.74
C TYR A 155 0.12 16.15 3.08
N GLU A 156 0.00 17.42 3.49
CA GLU A 156 1.13 18.26 3.89
C GLU A 156 1.90 17.64 5.08
N GLU A 157 1.18 17.16 6.11
CA GLU A 157 1.78 16.46 7.26
C GLU A 157 2.52 15.18 6.84
N GLU A 158 1.91 14.35 5.99
CA GLU A 158 2.53 13.12 5.50
C GLU A 158 3.78 13.39 4.66
N ILE A 159 3.76 14.43 3.82
CA ILE A 159 4.91 14.88 3.03
C ILE A 159 6.04 15.35 3.95
N ASP A 160 5.72 16.14 4.97
CA ASP A 160 6.70 16.61 5.94
C ASP A 160 7.35 15.46 6.71
N ASP A 161 6.58 14.44 7.10
CA ASP A 161 7.10 13.26 7.78
C ASP A 161 8.00 12.42 6.87
N ILE A 162 7.66 12.28 5.59
CA ILE A 162 8.53 11.66 4.57
C ILE A 162 9.85 12.43 4.44
N LYS A 163 9.79 13.76 4.36
CA LYS A 163 11.00 14.61 4.27
C LYS A 163 11.86 14.52 5.53
N LYS A 164 11.25 14.50 6.71
CA LYS A 164 11.95 14.30 8.00
C LYS A 164 12.64 12.94 8.03
N PHE A 165 11.98 11.89 7.55
CA PHE A 165 12.55 10.55 7.47
C PHE A 165 13.82 10.53 6.60
N VAL A 166 13.75 11.05 5.38
CA VAL A 166 14.91 11.10 4.47
C VAL A 166 16.04 11.96 5.04
N LYS A 167 15.69 13.09 5.67
CA LYS A 167 16.67 13.97 6.34
C LYS A 167 17.36 13.26 7.51
N ALA A 168 16.63 12.48 8.31
CA ALA A 168 17.20 11.70 9.40
C ALA A 168 18.19 10.63 8.90
N ALA A 169 17.92 10.03 7.74
CA ALA A 169 18.84 9.12 7.06
C ALA A 169 20.03 9.84 6.37
N ARG A 170 20.09 11.18 6.40
CA ARG A 170 21.13 12.00 5.74
C ARG A 170 21.32 11.66 4.25
N GLY A 171 20.26 11.22 3.58
CA GLY A 171 20.30 10.81 2.18
C GLY A 171 21.05 9.49 1.89
N VAL A 172 21.47 8.75 2.93
CA VAL A 172 22.15 7.46 2.78
C VAL A 172 21.33 6.37 3.46
N LEU A 173 20.78 5.48 2.64
CA LEU A 173 20.01 4.33 3.07
C LEU A 173 20.96 3.14 3.25
N THR A 174 20.85 2.47 4.38
CA THR A 174 21.69 1.36 4.81
C THR A 174 20.89 0.08 5.10
N HIS A 175 19.55 0.18 5.14
CA HIS A 175 18.67 -0.96 5.42
C HIS A 175 17.53 -1.04 4.40
N MET A 176 17.39 -2.20 3.76
CA MET A 176 16.36 -2.38 2.72
C MET A 176 14.96 -2.32 3.32
N GLU A 177 14.66 -3.14 4.32
CA GLU A 177 13.33 -3.17 4.96
C GLU A 177 13.05 -1.89 5.75
N ASN A 178 13.89 -1.56 6.72
CA ASN A 178 13.58 -0.48 7.66
C ASN A 178 13.72 0.92 7.05
N GLN A 179 14.24 1.07 5.83
CA GLN A 179 14.38 2.38 5.19
C GLN A 179 13.82 2.44 3.77
N VAL A 180 14.30 1.61 2.84
CA VAL A 180 13.81 1.65 1.45
C VAL A 180 12.34 1.25 1.39
N HIS A 181 11.98 0.13 2.03
CA HIS A 181 10.61 -0.36 2.04
C HIS A 181 9.67 0.57 2.81
N GLU A 182 10.05 1.03 4.01
CA GLU A 182 9.23 1.96 4.80
C GLU A 182 9.02 3.30 4.08
N LEU A 183 10.06 3.87 3.48
CA LEU A 183 9.92 5.11 2.71
C LEU A 183 8.98 4.91 1.51
N ARG A 184 9.15 3.80 0.77
CA ARG A 184 8.23 3.47 -0.32
C ARG A 184 6.79 3.32 0.20
N ARG A 185 6.59 2.66 1.34
CA ARG A 185 5.26 2.48 1.94
C ARG A 185 4.62 3.84 2.26
N SER A 186 5.40 4.77 2.81
CA SER A 186 4.96 6.14 3.09
C SER A 186 4.59 6.90 1.81
N LEU A 187 5.45 6.88 0.78
CA LEU A 187 5.16 7.50 -0.52
C LEU A 187 3.90 6.91 -1.16
N ARG A 188 3.75 5.58 -1.11
CA ARG A 188 2.63 4.85 -1.70
C ARG A 188 1.28 5.31 -1.12
N TRP A 189 1.22 5.70 0.15
CA TRP A 189 -0.03 6.20 0.72
C TRP A 189 -0.56 7.43 -0.02
N LEU A 190 0.32 8.38 -0.38
CA LEU A 190 -0.04 9.58 -1.14
C LEU A 190 -0.71 9.26 -2.49
N SER A 191 -0.36 8.12 -3.11
CA SER A 191 -0.95 7.66 -4.38
C SER A 191 -2.17 6.76 -4.21
N ILE A 192 -2.42 6.19 -3.03
CA ILE A 192 -3.59 5.35 -2.72
C ILE A 192 -4.81 6.19 -2.35
N TYR A 193 -4.62 7.29 -1.61
CA TYR A 193 -5.73 8.13 -1.18
C TYR A 193 -6.67 8.61 -2.30
N PRO A 194 -6.20 8.94 -3.52
CA PRO A 194 -7.10 9.30 -4.61
C PRO A 194 -8.10 8.20 -4.95
N GLN A 195 -7.65 6.94 -4.96
CA GLN A 195 -8.51 5.77 -5.17
C GLN A 195 -9.48 5.62 -3.99
N ALA A 196 -8.96 5.61 -2.77
CA ALA A 196 -9.75 5.44 -1.55
C ALA A 196 -10.82 6.54 -1.38
N LEU A 197 -10.53 7.77 -1.78
CA LEU A 197 -11.44 8.91 -1.65
C LEU A 197 -12.49 9.03 -2.76
N GLN A 198 -12.51 8.09 -3.72
CA GLN A 198 -13.57 7.96 -4.74
C GLN A 198 -13.85 9.30 -5.45
N GLY A 199 -12.82 9.80 -6.16
CA GLY A 199 -12.94 10.96 -7.05
C GLY A 199 -12.90 12.33 -6.38
N MET A 200 -12.73 12.39 -5.06
CA MET A 200 -12.50 13.65 -4.34
C MET A 200 -11.13 14.27 -4.65
N VAL A 201 -10.13 13.43 -4.96
CA VAL A 201 -8.81 13.88 -5.39
C VAL A 201 -8.74 13.76 -6.90
N GLN A 202 -8.33 14.83 -7.57
CA GLN A 202 -8.23 14.92 -9.02
C GLN A 202 -6.88 15.49 -9.43
N LEU A 203 -6.46 15.19 -10.66
CA LEU A 203 -5.25 15.77 -11.24
C LEU A 203 -5.58 17.10 -11.92
N THR A 204 -4.64 18.02 -11.88
CA THR A 204 -4.68 19.28 -12.64
C THR A 204 -3.35 19.54 -13.31
N ASP A 205 -3.39 20.26 -14.42
CA ASP A 205 -2.22 20.93 -14.96
C ASP A 205 -2.06 22.25 -14.19
N GLY A 206 -0.97 22.37 -13.43
CA GLY A 206 -0.67 23.57 -12.65
C GLY A 206 -0.02 24.69 -13.47
N GLY A 207 0.31 24.44 -14.74
CA GLY A 207 1.16 25.31 -15.56
C GLY A 207 2.65 25.20 -15.21
N GLU A 208 3.03 24.19 -14.42
CA GLU A 208 4.41 23.94 -14.01
C GLU A 208 5.26 23.43 -15.17
N SER A 209 6.53 23.78 -15.17
CA SER A 209 7.45 23.42 -16.26
C SER A 209 7.64 21.91 -16.33
N GLU A 210 7.21 21.30 -17.44
CA GLU A 210 7.41 19.86 -17.69
C GLU A 210 8.90 19.46 -17.74
N LYS A 211 9.82 20.42 -17.94
CA LYS A 211 11.25 20.12 -18.11
C LYS A 211 11.87 19.44 -16.90
N ASP A 212 11.46 19.83 -15.70
CA ASP A 212 12.08 19.35 -14.45
C ASP A 212 11.58 17.94 -14.07
N THR A 213 10.40 17.56 -14.55
CA THR A 213 9.74 16.28 -14.27
C THR A 213 9.77 15.31 -15.44
N GLN A 214 10.25 15.74 -16.62
CA GLN A 214 10.23 14.95 -17.87
C GLN A 214 10.82 13.54 -17.71
N LYS A 215 11.92 13.41 -16.96
CA LYS A 215 12.59 12.14 -16.70
C LYS A 215 11.74 11.10 -15.95
N TYR A 216 10.69 11.53 -15.25
CA TYR A 216 9.77 10.65 -14.52
C TYR A 216 8.58 10.20 -15.36
N ARG A 217 8.32 10.89 -16.49
CA ARG A 217 7.19 10.66 -17.38
C ARG A 217 7.51 9.58 -18.42
N VAL A 218 7.88 8.42 -17.95
CA VAL A 218 8.11 7.24 -18.80
C VAL A 218 6.77 6.57 -19.17
N PRO A 219 6.67 5.85 -20.30
CA PRO A 219 5.42 5.26 -20.77
C PRO A 219 4.72 4.36 -19.75
N GLU A 220 5.49 3.62 -18.95
CA GLU A 220 4.98 2.73 -17.90
C GLU A 220 4.28 3.50 -16.79
N ILE A 221 4.69 4.75 -16.54
CA ILE A 221 4.08 5.62 -15.53
C ILE A 221 2.87 6.33 -16.11
N ILE A 222 2.99 6.95 -17.28
CA ILE A 222 1.87 7.67 -17.90
C ILE A 222 0.67 6.75 -18.12
N ASN A 223 0.91 5.52 -18.58
CA ASN A 223 -0.15 4.56 -18.89
C ASN A 223 -0.53 3.65 -17.70
N SER A 224 -0.01 3.93 -16.50
CA SER A 224 -0.29 3.12 -15.33
C SER A 224 -1.77 3.23 -14.94
N PRO A 225 -2.49 2.12 -14.72
CA PRO A 225 -3.87 2.17 -14.24
C PRO A 225 -3.98 2.82 -12.86
N TYR A 226 -2.91 2.79 -12.06
CA TYR A 226 -2.86 3.45 -10.76
C TYR A 226 -2.87 4.98 -10.85
N ASN A 227 -2.53 5.54 -12.02
CA ASN A 227 -2.52 6.98 -12.26
C ASN A 227 -3.82 7.50 -12.88
N VAL A 228 -4.82 6.62 -13.07
CA VAL A 228 -6.17 7.01 -13.50
C VAL A 228 -7.00 7.35 -12.27
N MET A 229 -7.45 8.60 -12.17
CA MET A 229 -8.28 9.05 -11.06
C MET A 229 -9.71 8.48 -11.17
N PRO A 230 -10.34 8.09 -10.05
CA PRO A 230 -11.75 7.73 -10.07
C PRO A 230 -12.64 8.91 -10.48
N ASP A 231 -13.81 8.60 -11.04
CA ASP A 231 -14.80 9.61 -11.40
C ASP A 231 -15.21 10.47 -10.19
N ALA A 232 -15.36 11.76 -10.43
CA ALA A 232 -15.74 12.75 -9.42
C ALA A 232 -17.11 12.50 -8.77
N ASP A 233 -18.01 11.79 -9.48
CA ASP A 233 -19.37 11.45 -9.07
C ASP A 233 -20.10 12.62 -8.37
N TYR A 234 -20.47 12.47 -7.09
CA TYR A 234 -21.24 13.45 -6.34
C TYR A 234 -20.37 14.45 -5.55
N ASN A 235 -19.04 14.39 -5.66
CA ASN A 235 -18.15 15.34 -4.99
C ASN A 235 -18.35 16.76 -5.56
N THR A 236 -18.34 17.76 -4.68
CA THR A 236 -18.44 19.18 -5.08
C THR A 236 -17.21 19.99 -4.73
N TRP A 237 -16.38 19.46 -3.83
CA TRP A 237 -15.09 20.01 -3.43
C TRP A 237 -14.03 18.97 -3.72
N PHE A 238 -12.92 19.42 -4.30
CA PHE A 238 -11.85 18.57 -4.79
C PHE A 238 -10.51 18.99 -4.20
N VAL A 239 -9.67 18.00 -3.92
CA VAL A 239 -8.24 18.19 -3.70
C VAL A 239 -7.55 18.01 -5.03
N MET A 240 -6.85 19.04 -5.49
CA MET A 240 -6.13 19.02 -6.76
C MET A 240 -4.68 18.66 -6.49
N LEU A 241 -4.19 17.61 -7.15
CA LEU A 241 -2.77 17.28 -7.21
C LEU A 241 -2.22 17.69 -8.56
N GLU A 242 -1.00 18.21 -8.58
CA GLU A 242 -0.32 18.57 -9.82
C GLU A 242 0.10 17.30 -10.58
N THR A 243 -0.23 17.22 -11.86
CA THR A 243 -0.11 16.01 -12.69
C THR A 243 1.33 15.52 -12.83
N ASN A 244 2.25 16.43 -13.14
CA ASN A 244 3.65 16.09 -13.38
C ASN A 244 4.34 15.59 -12.11
N TYR A 245 4.06 16.21 -10.96
CA TYR A 245 4.59 15.79 -9.67
C TYR A 245 3.92 14.50 -9.16
N TYR A 246 2.65 14.27 -9.49
CA TYR A 246 2.00 12.98 -9.24
C TYR A 246 2.66 11.84 -10.05
N TYR A 247 3.05 12.09 -11.30
CA TYR A 247 3.83 11.12 -12.07
C TYR A 247 5.24 10.91 -11.49
N ALA A 248 5.90 11.96 -10.99
CA ALA A 248 7.17 11.83 -10.27
C ALA A 248 7.04 10.93 -9.02
N LEU A 249 5.98 11.13 -8.23
CA LEU A 249 5.65 10.26 -7.09
C LEU A 249 5.44 8.80 -7.53
N SER A 250 4.64 8.58 -8.58
CA SER A 250 4.33 7.26 -9.13
C SER A 250 5.60 6.53 -9.60
N TRP A 251 6.47 7.24 -10.32
CA TRP A 251 7.79 6.74 -10.72
C TRP A 251 8.64 6.33 -9.52
N MET A 252 8.71 7.18 -8.48
CA MET A 252 9.49 6.88 -7.29
C MET A 252 9.01 5.62 -6.57
N ILE A 253 7.69 5.44 -6.45
CA ILE A 253 7.08 4.23 -5.85
C ILE A 253 7.42 2.98 -6.67
N ALA A 254 7.42 3.09 -8.00
CA ALA A 254 7.72 1.99 -8.91
C ALA A 254 9.21 1.58 -8.83
N GLU A 255 10.12 2.54 -8.94
CA GLU A 255 11.56 2.26 -8.93
C GLU A 255 12.05 1.76 -7.57
N THR A 256 11.62 2.39 -6.48
CA THR A 256 11.93 1.85 -5.13
C THR A 256 11.27 0.49 -4.89
N GLY A 257 10.17 0.19 -5.57
CA GLY A 257 9.53 -1.12 -5.55
C GLY A 257 10.43 -2.19 -6.15
N LYS A 258 10.97 -1.95 -7.35
CA LYS A 258 11.91 -2.85 -8.02
C LYS A 258 13.13 -3.15 -7.13
N LEU A 259 13.76 -2.09 -6.60
CA LEU A 259 14.93 -2.22 -5.73
C LEU A 259 14.62 -3.03 -4.46
N LYS A 260 13.46 -2.78 -3.87
CA LYS A 260 12.99 -3.47 -2.66
C LYS A 260 12.67 -4.94 -2.92
N ASP A 261 12.02 -5.26 -4.03
CA ASP A 261 11.69 -6.65 -4.36
C ASP A 261 12.96 -7.46 -4.71
N GLU A 262 13.93 -6.87 -5.41
CA GLU A 262 15.27 -7.48 -5.59
C GLU A 262 16.00 -7.71 -4.26
N GLY A 263 15.89 -6.78 -3.31
CA GLY A 263 16.51 -6.92 -1.99
C GLY A 263 15.82 -7.97 -1.12
N LEU A 264 14.49 -8.09 -1.21
CA LEU A 264 13.71 -9.02 -0.40
C LEU A 264 13.94 -10.48 -0.74
N GLU A 265 14.29 -10.80 -1.99
CA GLU A 265 14.62 -12.16 -2.38
C GLU A 265 15.79 -12.74 -1.53
N ILE A 266 16.80 -11.91 -1.28
CA ILE A 266 17.96 -12.25 -0.43
C ILE A 266 17.49 -12.60 0.99
N PHE A 267 16.59 -11.81 1.56
CA PHE A 267 16.05 -12.05 2.90
C PHE A 267 15.16 -13.29 2.96
N ALA A 268 14.37 -13.56 1.92
CA ALA A 268 13.53 -14.74 1.83
C ALA A 268 14.37 -16.03 1.82
N VAL A 269 15.45 -16.08 1.03
CA VAL A 269 16.39 -17.22 1.07
C VAL A 269 17.12 -17.30 2.41
N THR A 270 17.52 -16.16 2.98
CA THR A 270 18.18 -16.09 4.30
C THR A 270 17.31 -16.71 5.39
N GLU A 271 16.04 -16.28 5.50
CA GLU A 271 15.07 -16.81 6.46
C GLU A 271 14.93 -18.33 6.31
N ALA A 272 14.75 -18.81 5.07
CA ALA A 272 14.59 -20.23 4.80
C ALA A 272 15.84 -21.04 5.19
N LEU A 273 17.04 -20.55 4.93
CA LEU A 273 18.29 -21.20 5.31
C LEU A 273 18.47 -21.28 6.82
N GLN A 274 18.11 -20.22 7.56
CA GLN A 274 18.13 -20.27 9.03
C GLN A 274 17.22 -21.39 9.57
N GLN A 275 16.02 -21.52 8.99
CA GLN A 275 15.01 -22.47 9.48
C GLN A 275 15.26 -23.92 9.04
N THR A 276 15.94 -24.12 7.90
CA THR A 276 16.13 -25.46 7.31
C THR A 276 17.51 -26.06 7.57
N GLU A 277 18.51 -25.22 7.85
CA GLU A 277 19.88 -25.66 8.09
C GLU A 277 20.44 -25.24 9.47
N ASP A 278 19.60 -24.64 10.34
CA ASP A 278 19.98 -24.17 11.68
C ASP A 278 21.19 -23.20 11.67
N LEU A 279 21.26 -22.37 10.62
CA LEU A 279 22.31 -21.38 10.48
C LEU A 279 21.99 -20.12 11.30
N SER A 280 23.03 -19.48 11.83
CA SER A 280 22.91 -18.11 12.31
C SER A 280 22.52 -17.17 11.18
N TYR A 281 21.93 -16.02 11.53
CA TYR A 281 21.52 -15.01 10.54
C TYR A 281 22.66 -14.60 9.61
N ASP A 282 23.85 -14.30 10.15
CA ASP A 282 24.99 -13.84 9.35
C ASP A 282 25.47 -14.91 8.36
N LEU A 283 25.50 -16.18 8.77
CA LEU A 283 25.90 -17.30 7.91
C LEU A 283 24.85 -17.55 6.83
N ALA A 284 23.56 -17.57 7.19
CA ALA A 284 22.46 -17.71 6.24
C ALA A 284 22.44 -16.55 5.23
N TYR A 285 22.69 -15.33 5.69
CA TYR A 285 22.74 -14.14 4.85
C TYR A 285 23.87 -14.22 3.84
N VAL A 286 25.09 -14.57 4.24
CA VAL A 286 26.20 -14.76 3.30
C VAL A 286 25.91 -15.89 2.30
N LYS A 287 25.36 -17.01 2.78
CA LYS A 287 25.03 -18.17 1.94
C LYS A 287 23.91 -17.88 0.94
N SER A 288 22.98 -16.97 1.25
CA SER A 288 21.89 -16.60 0.34
C SER A 288 22.41 -16.07 -1.00
N PHE A 289 23.50 -15.29 -1.01
CA PHE A 289 24.14 -14.81 -2.23
C PHE A 289 24.68 -15.94 -3.09
N GLU A 290 25.28 -16.97 -2.47
CA GLU A 290 25.80 -18.14 -3.18
C GLU A 290 24.67 -18.95 -3.80
N VAL A 291 23.58 -19.15 -3.06
CA VAL A 291 22.38 -19.86 -3.51
C VAL A 291 21.70 -19.14 -4.69
N LEU A 292 21.64 -17.81 -4.63
CA LEU A 292 21.04 -16.97 -5.67
C LEU A 292 22.00 -16.67 -6.84
N GLY A 293 23.28 -17.04 -6.74
CA GLY A 293 24.29 -16.70 -7.76
C GLY A 293 24.55 -15.19 -7.87
N LEU A 294 24.40 -14.45 -6.77
CA LEU A 294 24.57 -12.99 -6.71
C LEU A 294 25.95 -12.60 -6.19
N GLU A 295 26.43 -11.43 -6.62
CA GLU A 295 27.64 -10.83 -6.02
C GLU A 295 27.38 -10.38 -4.58
N LYS A 296 28.36 -10.58 -3.69
CA LYS A 296 28.24 -10.22 -2.25
C LYS A 296 27.99 -8.73 -1.99
N ASN A 297 28.35 -7.86 -2.93
CA ASN A 297 28.11 -6.40 -2.86
C ASN A 297 26.73 -6.00 -3.39
N LYS A 298 25.92 -6.91 -3.94
CA LYS A 298 24.63 -6.59 -4.58
C LYS A 298 23.71 -5.77 -3.69
N MET A 299 23.59 -6.13 -2.40
CA MET A 299 22.79 -5.36 -1.44
C MET A 299 23.28 -3.91 -1.29
N ASN A 300 24.60 -3.71 -1.19
CA ASN A 300 25.18 -2.36 -1.10
C ASN A 300 24.91 -1.55 -2.37
N SER A 301 24.99 -2.17 -3.54
CA SER A 301 24.65 -1.52 -4.81
C SER A 301 23.18 -1.12 -4.88
N LEU A 302 22.25 -1.98 -4.45
CA LEU A 302 20.82 -1.66 -4.39
C LEU A 302 20.55 -0.47 -3.46
N LEU A 303 21.15 -0.48 -2.27
CA LEU A 303 21.03 0.60 -1.29
C LEU A 303 21.64 1.92 -1.80
N ALA A 304 22.76 1.86 -2.51
CA ALA A 304 23.39 3.04 -3.11
C ALA A 304 22.49 3.66 -4.19
N VAL A 305 21.90 2.85 -5.06
CA VAL A 305 20.95 3.32 -6.08
C VAL A 305 19.71 3.93 -5.43
N ALA A 306 19.13 3.26 -4.44
CA ALA A 306 17.97 3.79 -3.69
C ALA A 306 18.29 5.15 -3.05
N SER A 307 19.45 5.25 -2.39
CA SER A 307 19.93 6.49 -1.77
C SER A 307 20.04 7.63 -2.79
N GLN A 308 20.60 7.34 -3.96
CA GLN A 308 20.78 8.32 -5.02
C GLN A 308 19.44 8.84 -5.55
N ILE A 309 18.53 7.95 -5.94
CA ILE A 309 17.26 8.37 -6.56
C ILE A 309 16.38 9.16 -5.58
N ILE A 310 16.33 8.74 -4.31
CA ILE A 310 15.53 9.41 -3.26
C ILE A 310 16.11 10.78 -2.94
N THR A 311 17.44 10.90 -2.84
CA THR A 311 18.10 12.19 -2.57
C THR A 311 17.81 13.19 -3.69
N VAL A 312 17.90 12.75 -4.95
CA VAL A 312 17.57 13.60 -6.11
C VAL A 312 16.10 14.04 -6.05
N PHE A 313 15.19 13.10 -5.85
CA PHE A 313 13.75 13.37 -5.81
C PHE A 313 13.33 14.37 -4.73
N ILE A 314 13.92 14.28 -3.53
CA ILE A 314 13.66 15.22 -2.44
C ILE A 314 14.32 16.58 -2.72
N LYS A 315 15.54 16.60 -3.27
CA LYS A 315 16.25 17.85 -3.60
C LYS A 315 15.50 18.68 -4.64
N GLU A 316 14.83 18.01 -5.58
CA GLU A 316 14.01 18.61 -6.62
C GLU A 316 12.62 19.05 -6.14
N GLN A 317 12.34 18.94 -4.83
CA GLN A 317 11.10 19.42 -4.21
C GLN A 317 9.83 18.81 -4.82
N ASN A 318 9.92 17.61 -5.41
CA ASN A 318 8.79 16.98 -6.10
C ASN A 318 7.57 16.77 -5.20
N LEU A 319 7.78 16.54 -3.90
CA LEU A 319 6.66 16.41 -2.95
C LEU A 319 6.06 17.76 -2.55
N ASP A 320 6.85 18.81 -2.49
CA ASP A 320 6.38 20.14 -2.06
C ASP A 320 5.43 20.76 -3.09
N MET A 321 5.59 20.36 -4.36
CA MET A 321 4.77 20.80 -5.47
C MET A 321 3.61 19.85 -5.79
N LEU A 322 3.45 18.75 -5.04
CA LEU A 322 2.43 17.74 -5.31
C LEU A 322 1.01 18.26 -5.10
N VAL A 323 0.78 18.98 -4.00
CA VAL A 323 -0.56 19.47 -3.63
C VAL A 323 -0.76 20.86 -4.25
N TYR A 324 -1.65 20.94 -5.24
CA TYR A 324 -1.93 22.19 -5.94
C TYR A 324 -2.94 23.08 -5.19
N GLY A 325 -3.99 22.48 -4.62
CA GLY A 325 -4.96 23.22 -3.81
C GLY A 325 -6.39 22.66 -3.87
N LEU A 326 -7.37 23.54 -3.66
CA LEU A 326 -8.80 23.21 -3.66
C LEU A 326 -9.49 23.69 -4.93
N ALA A 327 -10.39 22.85 -5.46
CA ALA A 327 -11.35 23.26 -6.48
C ALA A 327 -12.79 23.03 -5.99
N HIS A 328 -13.73 23.79 -6.56
CA HIS A 328 -15.16 23.66 -6.29
C HIS A 328 -15.96 23.74 -7.58
N THR A 329 -16.89 22.81 -7.76
CA THR A 329 -17.85 22.85 -8.87
C THR A 329 -19.20 23.32 -8.34
N GLN A 330 -19.73 24.40 -8.89
CA GLN A 330 -21.15 24.71 -8.72
C GLN A 330 -21.93 23.70 -9.58
N LYS A 331 -22.77 22.85 -8.96
CA LYS A 331 -23.73 22.07 -9.73
C LYS A 331 -24.63 23.06 -10.47
N THR A 332 -24.50 23.15 -11.79
CA THR A 332 -25.58 23.68 -12.62
C THR A 332 -26.81 22.84 -12.31
N LYS A 333 -27.90 23.49 -11.87
CA LYS A 333 -29.19 22.83 -11.77
C LYS A 333 -29.50 22.32 -13.18
N SER A 334 -29.41 21.01 -13.38
CA SER A 334 -30.04 20.36 -14.52
C SER A 334 -31.53 20.65 -14.42
N GLU A 335 -32.04 21.38 -15.40
CA GLU A 335 -33.46 21.73 -15.56
C GLU A 335 -34.37 20.49 -15.64
#